data_AF-A0A218P208-F1
#
_entry.id   AF-A0A218P208-F1
#
_cell.length_a   1.000
_cell.length_b   1.000
_cell.length_c   1.000
_cell.angle_alpha   90.00
_cell.angle_beta   90.00
_cell.angle_gamma   90.00
#
_symmetry.space_group_name_H-M   'P 1'
#
loop_
_entity.id
_entity.type
_entity.pdbx_description
1 polymer ?
#
loop_
_entity_poly.entity_id
_entity_poly.type
_entity_poly.pdbx_seq_one_letter_code
_entity_poly.pdbx_strand_id
1 'polypeptide(L)'
;MKLRLGYPDRIVEVDGETVRVFKGRLVSAPLDEVVKYYLSGNGLIPPAVREVVSDVIRALLSAGEFHEDTLTTVEYEHSISGS
;
A
#
# COMPACT_ATOMS: atom_id res chain seq x y z
N MET A 1 -8.99 -8.27 6.42
CA MET A 1 -8.34 -9.43 5.76
C MET A 1 -6.97 -9.70 6.37
N LYS A 2 -6.47 -10.95 6.29
CA LYS A 2 -5.07 -11.32 6.53
C LYS A 2 -4.45 -11.88 5.24
N LEU A 3 -3.54 -11.12 4.64
CA LEU A 3 -2.73 -11.53 3.50
C LEU A 3 -1.29 -11.73 3.98
N ARG A 4 -0.58 -12.75 3.48
CA ARG A 4 0.83 -12.98 3.78
C ARG A 4 1.63 -13.21 2.51
N LEU A 5 2.76 -12.54 2.39
CA LEU A 5 3.74 -12.73 1.32
C LEU A 5 5.05 -13.22 1.93
N GLY A 6 5.56 -14.33 1.39
CA GLY A 6 6.83 -14.91 1.80
C GLY A 6 7.94 -14.52 0.83
N TYR A 7 9.07 -14.06 1.37
CA TYR A 7 10.30 -13.81 0.64
C TYR A 7 11.43 -14.65 1.29
N PRO A 8 12.56 -14.87 0.59
CA PRO A 8 13.69 -15.61 1.16
C PRO A 8 14.26 -14.99 2.45
N ASP A 9 14.27 -13.66 2.56
CA ASP A 9 14.86 -12.92 3.68
C ASP A 9 13.84 -12.23 4.60
N ARG A 10 12.55 -12.23 4.24
CA ARG A 10 11.52 -11.46 4.94
C ARG A 10 10.13 -12.05 4.80
N ILE A 11 9.24 -11.65 5.70
CA ILE A 11 7.80 -11.96 5.63
C ILE A 11 7.03 -10.65 5.66
N VAL A 12 6.03 -10.54 4.81
CA VAL A 12 5.10 -9.41 4.79
C VAL A 12 3.71 -9.90 5.17
N GLU A 13 3.05 -9.18 6.05
CA GLU A 13 1.67 -9.42 6.44
C GLU A 13 0.87 -8.14 6.22
N VAL A 14 -0.29 -8.27 5.58
CA VAL A 14 -1.31 -7.22 5.56
C VAL A 14 -2.45 -7.69 6.42
N ASP A 15 -2.73 -6.94 7.49
CA ASP A 15 -3.73 -7.28 8.49
C ASP A 15 -4.59 -6.04 8.74
N GLY A 16 -5.82 -6.08 8.22
CA GLY A 16 -6.69 -4.91 8.19
C GLY A 16 -6.03 -3.75 7.45
N GLU A 17 -5.80 -2.65 8.16
CA GLU A 17 -5.25 -1.40 7.62
C GLU A 17 -3.74 -1.27 7.83
N THR A 18 -3.03 -2.34 8.21
CA THR A 18 -1.60 -2.30 8.51
C THR A 18 -0.82 -3.27 7.65
N VAL A 19 0.25 -2.79 7.03
CA VAL A 19 1.30 -3.59 6.38
C VAL A 19 2.46 -3.77 7.36
N ARG A 20 2.84 -5.01 7.62
CA ARG A 20 3.96 -5.39 8.50
C ARG A 20 5.01 -6.09 7.67
N VAL A 21 6.27 -5.68 7.81
CA VAL A 21 7.42 -6.31 7.18
C VAL A 21 8.37 -6.76 8.28
N PHE A 22 8.69 -8.06 8.28
CA PHE A 22 9.68 -8.64 9.17
C PHE A 22 10.94 -9.02 8.39
N LYS A 23 12.03 -8.26 8.60
CA LYS A 23 13.36 -8.50 8.01
C LYS A 23 14.44 -8.28 9.07
N GLY A 24 14.59 -9.23 9.99
CA GLY A 24 15.44 -9.09 11.19
C GLY A 24 14.94 -8.07 12.22
N ARG A 25 14.05 -7.16 11.82
CA ARG A 25 13.25 -6.26 12.67
C ARG A 25 11.84 -6.18 12.11
N LEU A 26 10.87 -5.98 13.00
CA LEU A 26 9.49 -5.72 12.64
C LEU A 26 9.31 -4.23 12.35
N VAL A 27 8.82 -3.93 11.16
CA VAL A 27 8.50 -2.57 10.71
C VAL A 27 7.09 -2.57 10.17
N SER A 28 6.34 -1.50 10.40
CA SER A 28 4.95 -1.39 9.92
C SER A 28 4.66 -0.04 9.31
N ALA A 29 3.66 -0.01 8.43
CA ALA A 29 3.08 1.19 7.87
C ALA A 29 1.56 1.02 7.72
N PRO A 30 0.79 2.11 7.79
CA PRO A 30 -0.62 2.07 7.43
C PRO A 30 -0.78 1.76 5.93
N LEU A 31 -1.78 0.95 5.61
CA LEU A 31 -2.07 0.51 4.24
C LEU A 31 -2.42 1.69 3.33
N ASP A 32 -3.13 2.69 3.84
CA ASP A 32 -3.44 3.93 3.11
C ASP A 32 -2.16 4.65 2.62
N GLU A 33 -1.15 4.81 3.47
CA GLU A 33 0.12 5.43 3.06
C GLU A 33 0.91 4.54 2.09
N VAL A 34 0.76 3.22 2.15
CA VAL A 34 1.34 2.28 1.18
C VAL A 34 0.68 2.44 -0.19
N VAL A 35 -0.65 2.59 -0.22
CA VAL A 35 -1.43 2.85 -1.44
C VAL A 35 -1.08 4.22 -2.02
N LYS A 36 -1.09 5.25 -1.19
CA LYS A 36 -0.72 6.62 -1.58
C LYS A 36 0.70 6.69 -2.14
N TYR A 37 1.64 5.98 -1.52
CA TYR A 37 3.00 5.86 -2.04
C TYR A 37 3.03 5.18 -3.42
N TYR A 38 2.25 4.12 -3.62
CA TYR A 38 2.15 3.43 -4.91
C TYR A 38 1.59 4.34 -6.01
N LEU A 39 0.54 5.11 -5.71
CA LEU A 39 -0.16 5.94 -6.69
C LEU A 39 0.57 7.24 -7.02
N SER A 40 1.06 7.95 -6.00
CA SER A 40 1.61 9.30 -6.14
C SER A 40 3.13 9.37 -5.99
N GLY A 41 3.79 8.24 -5.69
CA GLY A 41 5.21 8.22 -5.31
C GLY A 41 5.49 8.93 -3.98
N ASN A 42 4.44 9.33 -3.25
CA ASN A 42 4.51 10.15 -2.07
C ASN A 42 3.82 9.44 -0.91
N GLY A 43 4.50 9.30 0.22
CA GLY A 43 3.97 8.58 1.38
C GLY A 43 5.05 8.39 2.44
N LEU A 44 4.66 8.55 3.70
CA LEU A 44 5.55 8.44 4.85
C LEU A 44 5.69 6.97 5.26
N ILE A 45 6.32 6.18 4.39
CA ILE A 45 6.55 4.76 4.64
C ILE A 45 8.03 4.44 4.84
N PRO A 46 8.36 3.52 5.77
CA PRO A 46 9.72 3.07 6.00
C PRO A 46 10.34 2.41 4.77
N PRO A 47 11.68 2.47 4.60
CA PRO A 47 12.36 1.88 3.44
C PRO A 47 12.05 0.39 3.24
N ALA A 48 11.97 -0.39 4.33
CA ALA A 48 11.66 -1.82 4.27
C ALA A 48 10.26 -2.12 3.70
N VAL A 49 9.31 -1.19 3.87
CA VAL A 49 7.97 -1.29 3.30
C VAL A 49 7.98 -0.87 1.82
N ARG A 50 8.74 0.18 1.45
CA ARG A 50 8.89 0.63 0.05
C ARG A 50 9.31 -0.49 -0.89
N GLU A 51 10.24 -1.33 -0.45
CA GLU A 51 10.77 -2.45 -1.23
C GLU A 51 9.68 -3.47 -1.64
N VAL A 52 8.55 -3.54 -0.92
CA VAL A 52 7.51 -4.55 -1.14
C VAL A 52 6.17 -3.97 -1.59
N VAL A 53 6.07 -2.64 -1.78
CA VAL A 53 4.79 -1.96 -2.09
C VAL A 53 4.13 -2.56 -3.32
N SER A 54 4.85 -2.68 -4.43
CA SER A 54 4.27 -3.16 -5.69
C SER A 54 3.73 -4.59 -5.57
N ASP A 55 4.42 -5.46 -4.82
CA ASP A 55 3.95 -6.83 -4.58
C ASP A 55 2.73 -6.86 -3.66
N VAL A 56 2.70 -6.02 -2.63
CA VAL A 56 1.54 -5.88 -1.74
C VAL A 56 0.31 -5.45 -2.53
N ILE A 57 0.41 -4.40 -3.34
CA ILE A 57 -0.70 -3.91 -4.16
C ILE A 57 -1.14 -4.97 -5.17
N ARG A 58 -0.21 -5.63 -5.87
CA ARG A 58 -0.53 -6.71 -6.82
C ARG A 58 -1.27 -7.86 -6.14
N ALA A 59 -0.85 -8.23 -4.93
CA ALA A 59 -1.48 -9.31 -4.18
C ALA A 59 -2.88 -8.93 -3.69
N LEU A 60 -3.10 -7.67 -3.28
CA LEU A 60 -4.42 -7.15 -2.90
C LEU A 60 -5.39 -7.12 -4.10
N LEU A 61 -4.93 -6.67 -5.26
CA LEU A 61 -5.70 -6.71 -6.52
C LEU A 61 -6.06 -8.15 -6.90
N SER A 62 -5.08 -9.06 -6.82
CA SER A 62 -5.29 -10.48 -7.15
C SER A 62 -6.23 -11.18 -6.18
N ALA A 63 -6.28 -10.75 -4.92
CA ALA A 63 -7.21 -11.27 -3.92
C ALA A 63 -8.65 -10.76 -4.13
N GLY A 64 -8.88 -9.82 -5.06
CA GLY A 64 -10.20 -9.20 -5.30
C GLY A 64 -10.58 -8.14 -4.27
N GLU A 65 -9.60 -7.65 -3.51
CA GLU A 65 -9.83 -6.83 -2.30
C GLU A 65 -9.45 -5.37 -2.50
N PHE A 66 -8.97 -5.04 -3.69
CA PHE A 66 -8.69 -3.70 -4.14
C PHE A 66 -9.69 -3.35 -5.23
N HIS A 67 -10.85 -2.80 -4.85
CA HIS A 67 -11.79 -2.23 -5.81
C HIS A 67 -11.28 -0.85 -6.22
N GLU A 68 -11.20 -0.58 -7.52
CA GLU A 68 -10.72 0.67 -8.12
C GLU A 68 -11.52 1.94 -7.73
N ASP A 69 -12.51 1.83 -6.85
CA ASP A 69 -13.35 2.95 -6.37
C ASP A 69 -12.57 4.04 -5.60
N THR A 70 -11.39 3.73 -5.07
CA THR A 70 -10.52 4.75 -4.44
C THR A 70 -9.75 5.62 -5.44
N LEU A 71 -9.72 5.26 -6.73
CA LEU A 71 -9.04 6.07 -7.76
C LEU A 71 -9.87 7.31 -8.16
N THR A 72 -11.19 7.25 -8.05
CA THR A 72 -12.09 8.34 -8.48
C THR A 72 -12.17 9.50 -7.48
N THR A 73 -11.71 9.36 -6.24
CA THR A 73 -11.72 10.48 -5.27
C THR A 73 -10.54 11.43 -5.45
N VAL A 74 -9.40 10.97 -5.98
CA VAL A 74 -8.20 11.82 -6.14
C VAL A 74 -8.23 12.72 -7.38
N GLU A 75 -9.09 12.44 -8.37
CA GLU A 75 -9.18 13.22 -9.61
C GLU A 75 -10.24 14.34 -9.60
N TYR A 76 -11.09 14.46 -8.57
CA TYR A 76 -12.19 15.44 -8.54
C TYR A 76 -11.94 16.71 -7.71
N GLU A 77 -10.79 16.88 -7.04
CA GLU A 77 -10.45 18.10 -6.29
C GLU A 77 -9.56 19.09 -7.05
N HIS A 78 -9.50 19.04 -8.39
CA HIS A 78 -8.67 19.98 -9.17
C HIS A 78 -9.37 20.68 -10.35
N SER A 79 -10.70 20.78 -10.34
CA SER A 79 -11.44 21.44 -11.43
C SER A 79 -12.53 22.42 -10.96
N ILE A 80 -12.24 23.32 -10.02
CA ILE A 80 -13.01 24.55 -9.84
C ILE A 80 -12.13 25.76 -9.47
N SER A 81 -11.43 26.35 -10.44
CA SER A 81 -11.11 27.79 -10.41
C SER A 81 -10.53 28.29 -11.72
N GLY A 82 -11.12 29.36 -12.26
CA GLY A 82 -10.74 30.06 -13.49
C GLY A 82 -11.99 30.26 -14.36
N SER A 83 -12.87 31.21 -14.02
CA SER A 83 -12.80 32.65 -14.35
C SER A 83 -13.01 32.93 -15.84
#